data_AF-A0A672FNK0-F1
#
_entry.id   AF-A0A672FNK0-F1
#
_cell.length_a   1.000
_cell.length_b   1.000
_cell.length_c   1.000
_cell.angle_alpha   90.00
_cell.angle_beta   90.00
_cell.angle_gamma   90.00
#
_symmetry.space_group_name_H-M   'P 1'
#
loop_
_entity.id
_entity.type
_entity.pdbx_description
1 polymer ?
#
loop_
_entity_poly.entity_id
_entity_poly.type
_entity_poly.pdbx_seq_one_letter_code
_entity_poly.pdbx_strand_id
1 'polypeptide(L)'
;MNNFNDSGPDSRGTEAGAGDGRPWNYALVFQMLGLAAFGSIWTWYSQKEIQKGKAQYDQDVNTMKSELEARYREMLKERSRTAAMLKLELDKEKQKVERYKQALEGEDDWYRRATGTLKYLEGQLMQRQHIYCSYTHLRDQRLEIQRNMLKAVREPLGRELGLESDLRDIFNRDTHCADLTNTDLKKNGSLMWVYLKYWQLQIDMQKRKRAEQKIATIST
;
A
#
# COMPACT_ATOMS: atom_id res chain seq x y z
N MET A 1 25.50 63.23 -10.23
CA MET A 1 24.98 63.68 -11.54
C MET A 1 23.48 63.96 -11.39
N ASN A 2 22.85 65.01 -11.90
CA ASN A 2 23.24 66.30 -12.44
C ASN A 2 22.10 67.26 -12.08
N ASN A 3 22.48 68.45 -11.64
CA ASN A 3 21.67 69.66 -11.61
C ASN A 3 21.67 70.24 -13.03
N PHE A 4 20.59 70.85 -13.52
CA PHE A 4 20.68 72.04 -14.40
C PHE A 4 19.39 72.84 -14.39
N ASN A 5 19.52 74.00 -13.75
CA ASN A 5 18.78 75.23 -14.01
C ASN A 5 18.89 75.63 -15.49
N ASP A 6 17.86 76.33 -15.98
CA ASP A 6 17.94 77.52 -16.84
C ASP A 6 16.49 77.98 -17.10
N SER A 7 16.08 79.23 -17.16
CA SER A 7 16.62 80.57 -16.87
C SER A 7 15.42 81.52 -17.10
N GLY A 8 15.27 82.59 -16.31
CA GLY A 8 14.37 83.71 -16.68
C GLY A 8 15.02 84.61 -17.74
N PRO A 9 14.56 85.85 -18.00
CA PRO A 9 13.26 86.49 -17.75
C PRO A 9 12.68 87.14 -19.04
N ASP A 10 11.47 87.71 -19.03
CA ASP A 10 11.29 89.08 -19.56
C ASP A 10 10.00 89.76 -19.08
N SER A 11 10.12 91.06 -18.84
CA SER A 11 9.12 91.97 -18.31
C SER A 11 8.68 92.93 -19.41
N ARG A 12 7.37 93.08 -19.62
CA ARG A 12 6.68 94.18 -20.34
C ARG A 12 5.20 93.87 -20.26
N GLY A 13 4.27 94.70 -19.83
CA GLY A 13 4.20 96.09 -19.40
C GLY A 13 2.70 96.28 -19.10
N THR A 14 2.33 97.11 -18.12
CA THR A 14 1.60 98.36 -18.42
C THR A 14 0.22 98.04 -19.03
N GLU A 15 -0.90 98.13 -18.32
CA GLU A 15 -1.41 99.38 -17.77
C GLU A 15 -2.66 99.07 -16.92
N ALA A 16 -2.75 99.70 -15.76
CA ALA A 16 -3.97 99.78 -14.98
C ALA A 16 -4.92 100.77 -15.67
N GLY A 17 -5.89 100.23 -16.41
CA GLY A 17 -7.02 100.98 -16.95
C GLY A 17 -8.12 101.09 -15.90
N ALA A 18 -8.22 102.25 -15.26
CA ALA A 18 -9.34 102.68 -14.45
C ALA A 18 -10.63 102.66 -15.28
N GLY A 19 -11.73 102.17 -14.72
CA GLY A 19 -13.00 102.18 -15.45
C GLY A 19 -14.15 101.49 -14.75
N ASP A 20 -14.83 102.28 -13.93
CA ASP A 20 -16.30 102.34 -13.88
C ASP A 20 -17.05 101.29 -13.03
N GLY A 21 -17.82 101.83 -12.09
CA GLY A 21 -18.56 101.10 -11.09
C GLY A 21 -19.79 100.42 -11.68
N ARG A 22 -19.78 99.09 -11.69
CA ARG A 22 -21.02 98.32 -11.55
C ARG A 22 -21.11 97.92 -10.09
N PRO A 23 -22.17 98.30 -9.36
CA PRO A 23 -22.31 97.87 -7.97
C PRO A 23 -22.32 96.35 -8.00
N TRP A 24 -21.33 95.73 -7.35
CA TRP A 24 -21.39 94.31 -7.07
C TRP A 24 -22.76 94.07 -6.45
N ASN A 25 -23.64 93.35 -7.13
CA ASN A 25 -24.87 92.94 -6.51
C ASN A 25 -24.45 91.88 -5.49
N TYR A 26 -24.10 92.33 -4.29
CA TYR A 26 -23.62 91.51 -3.20
C TYR A 26 -24.59 90.35 -2.96
N ALA A 27 -25.88 90.50 -3.30
CA ALA A 27 -26.84 89.41 -3.31
C ALA A 27 -26.45 88.25 -4.25
N LEU A 28 -26.02 88.52 -5.49
CA LEU A 28 -25.56 87.49 -6.43
C LEU A 28 -24.21 86.90 -6.04
N VAL A 29 -23.27 87.71 -5.53
CA VAL A 29 -21.95 87.23 -5.08
C VAL A 29 -22.08 86.36 -3.82
N PHE A 30 -22.89 86.77 -2.84
CA PHE A 30 -23.21 85.97 -1.66
C PHE A 30 -23.93 84.67 -2.04
N GLN A 31 -24.85 84.70 -3.01
CA GLN A 31 -25.51 83.49 -3.51
C GLN A 31 -24.52 82.53 -4.18
N MET A 32 -23.61 83.04 -5.01
CA MET A 32 -22.59 82.21 -5.67
C MET A 32 -21.57 81.63 -4.67
N LEU A 33 -21.14 82.41 -3.67
CA LEU A 33 -20.28 81.93 -2.59
C LEU A 33 -20.98 80.91 -1.69
N GLY A 34 -22.26 81.13 -1.38
CA GLY A 34 -23.07 80.20 -0.60
C GLY A 34 -23.27 78.86 -1.30
N LEU A 35 -23.51 78.86 -2.61
CA LEU A 35 -23.62 77.65 -3.43
C LEU A 35 -22.27 76.92 -3.57
N ALA A 36 -21.16 77.65 -3.74
CA ALA A 36 -19.83 77.05 -3.78
C ALA A 36 -19.42 76.44 -2.42
N ALA A 37 -19.74 77.13 -1.32
CA ALA A 37 -19.52 76.63 0.03
C ALA A 37 -20.41 75.41 0.32
N PHE A 38 -21.68 75.45 -0.05
CA PHE A 38 -22.60 74.32 0.09
C PHE A 38 -22.18 73.13 -0.76
N GLY A 39 -21.77 73.34 -2.02
CA GLY A 39 -21.20 72.30 -2.88
C GLY A 39 -19.94 71.68 -2.28
N SER A 40 -19.04 72.50 -1.76
CA SER A 40 -17.82 72.03 -1.08
C SER A 40 -18.12 71.21 0.18
N ILE A 41 -19.07 71.68 1.00
CA ILE A 41 -19.54 70.98 2.21
C ILE A 41 -20.22 69.66 1.84
N TRP A 42 -21.07 69.65 0.81
CA TRP A 42 -21.77 68.47 0.33
C TRP A 42 -20.82 67.44 -0.28
N THR A 43 -19.87 67.87 -1.12
CA THR A 43 -18.84 66.99 -1.69
C THR A 43 -17.95 66.42 -0.59
N TRP A 44 -17.57 67.20 0.42
CA TRP A 44 -16.83 66.71 1.59
C TRP A 44 -17.63 65.68 2.38
N TYR A 45 -18.91 65.95 2.66
CA TYR A 45 -19.78 65.03 3.40
C TYR A 45 -20.03 63.73 2.62
N SER A 46 -20.28 63.84 1.31
CA SER A 46 -20.46 62.69 0.41
C SER A 46 -19.19 61.84 0.26
N GLN A 47 -18.03 62.47 0.06
CA GLN A 47 -16.73 61.77 0.04
C GLN A 47 -16.49 61.02 1.35
N LYS A 48 -16.82 61.64 2.49
CA LYS A 48 -16.69 61.01 3.80
C LYS A 48 -17.59 59.77 3.94
N GLU A 49 -18.82 59.81 3.46
CA GLU A 49 -19.70 58.63 3.48
C GLU A 49 -19.24 57.53 2.51
N ILE A 50 -18.80 57.90 1.31
CA ILE A 50 -18.23 56.96 0.34
C ILE A 50 -16.98 56.29 0.91
N GLN A 51 -16.11 57.04 1.58
CA GLN A 51 -14.92 56.47 2.21
C GLN A 51 -15.24 55.56 3.39
N LYS A 52 -16.25 55.90 4.20
CA LYS A 52 -16.74 55.01 5.26
C LYS A 52 -17.29 53.70 4.70
N GLY A 53 -18.11 53.78 3.65
CA GLY A 53 -18.66 52.59 2.98
C GLY A 53 -17.58 51.72 2.36
N LYS A 54 -16.58 52.32 1.70
CA LYS A 54 -15.41 51.60 1.16
C LYS A 54 -14.59 50.96 2.28
N ALA A 55 -14.31 51.68 3.36
CA ALA A 55 -13.54 51.15 4.49
C ALA A 55 -14.25 49.97 5.17
N GLN A 56 -15.58 50.02 5.32
CA GLN A 56 -16.38 48.90 5.84
C GLN A 56 -16.35 47.71 4.88
N TYR A 57 -16.55 47.94 3.58
CA TYR A 57 -16.50 46.86 2.58
C TYR A 57 -15.13 46.19 2.52
N ASP A 58 -14.05 46.98 2.48
CA ASP A 58 -12.68 46.47 2.48
C ASP A 58 -12.38 45.70 3.77
N GLN A 59 -12.88 46.18 4.92
CA GLN A 59 -12.80 45.46 6.19
C GLN A 59 -13.53 44.12 6.09
N ASP A 60 -14.80 44.10 5.70
CA ASP A 60 -15.60 42.87 5.59
C ASP A 60 -14.98 41.85 4.64
N VAL A 61 -14.52 42.28 3.45
CA VAL A 61 -13.82 41.44 2.48
C VAL A 61 -12.54 40.87 3.07
N ASN A 62 -11.74 41.67 3.77
CA ASN A 62 -10.51 41.19 4.41
C ASN A 62 -10.82 40.18 5.52
N THR A 63 -11.88 40.41 6.31
CA THR A 63 -12.32 39.47 7.34
C THR A 63 -12.76 38.14 6.73
N MET A 64 -13.68 38.18 5.75
CA MET A 64 -14.16 36.98 5.05
C MET A 64 -13.02 36.22 4.37
N LYS A 65 -12.08 36.93 3.74
CA LYS A 65 -10.89 36.34 3.12
C LYS A 65 -10.02 35.63 4.15
N SER A 66 -9.71 36.28 5.27
CA SER A 66 -8.87 35.70 6.31
C SER A 66 -9.52 34.47 6.96
N GLU A 67 -10.84 34.49 7.16
CA GLU A 67 -11.61 33.37 7.71
C GLU A 67 -11.64 32.19 6.72
N LEU A 68 -11.90 32.47 5.45
CA LEU A 68 -11.90 31.45 4.39
C LEU A 68 -10.52 30.79 4.27
N GLU A 69 -9.44 31.58 4.26
CA GLU A 69 -8.07 31.06 4.24
C GLU A 69 -7.74 30.24 5.49
N ALA A 70 -8.27 30.59 6.66
CA ALA A 70 -8.10 29.81 7.89
C ALA A 70 -8.81 28.45 7.76
N ARG A 71 -10.09 28.44 7.35
CA ARG A 71 -10.88 27.21 7.13
C ARG A 71 -10.24 26.29 6.09
N TYR A 72 -9.73 26.83 4.98
CA TYR A 72 -9.02 26.03 3.98
C TYR A 72 -7.75 25.41 4.54
N ARG A 73 -6.95 26.18 5.29
CA ARG A 73 -5.74 25.68 5.94
C ARG A 73 -6.05 24.57 6.94
N GLU A 74 -7.13 24.70 7.69
CA GLU A 74 -7.60 23.66 8.62
C GLU A 74 -8.02 22.39 7.88
N MET A 75 -8.89 22.50 6.86
CA MET A 75 -9.30 21.34 6.06
C MET A 75 -8.13 20.64 5.37
N LEU A 76 -7.14 21.38 4.86
CA LEU A 76 -5.95 20.80 4.25
C LEU A 76 -5.09 20.06 5.27
N LYS A 77 -4.92 20.61 6.48
CA LYS A 77 -4.21 19.94 7.56
C LYS A 77 -4.92 18.67 8.00
N GLU A 78 -6.25 18.73 8.13
CA GLU A 78 -7.06 17.57 8.50
C GLU A 78 -6.95 16.48 7.44
N ARG A 79 -7.17 16.80 6.15
CA ARG A 79 -6.99 15.85 5.05
C ARG A 79 -5.57 15.29 4.95
N SER A 80 -4.56 16.10 5.22
CA SER A 80 -3.16 15.65 5.24
C SER A 80 -2.92 14.65 6.36
N ARG A 81 -3.48 14.88 7.56
CA ARG A 81 -3.41 13.95 8.69
C ARG A 81 -4.14 12.64 8.40
N THR A 82 -5.36 12.71 7.86
CA THR A 82 -6.11 11.50 7.52
C THR A 82 -5.43 10.71 6.40
N ALA A 83 -4.88 11.38 5.39
CA ALA A 83 -4.09 10.73 4.35
C ALA A 83 -2.82 10.05 4.91
N ALA A 84 -2.12 10.70 5.85
CA ALA A 84 -0.95 10.12 6.50
C ALA A 84 -1.31 8.88 7.35
N MET A 85 -2.41 8.94 8.10
CA MET A 85 -2.91 7.83 8.89
C MET A 85 -3.30 6.63 8.02
N LEU A 86 -4.10 6.86 6.96
CA LEU A 86 -4.51 5.82 6.03
C LEU A 86 -3.31 5.20 5.30
N LYS A 87 -2.29 6.00 4.95
CA LYS A 87 -1.07 5.49 4.34
C LYS A 87 -0.32 4.54 5.29
N LEU A 88 -0.24 4.89 6.57
CA LEU A 88 0.39 4.07 7.58
C LEU A 88 -0.37 2.75 7.82
N GLU A 89 -1.71 2.78 7.83
CA GLU A 89 -2.53 1.57 7.91
C GLU A 89 -2.34 0.68 6.67
N LEU A 90 -2.34 1.28 5.48
CA LEU A 90 -2.09 0.55 4.24
C LEU A 90 -0.73 -0.14 4.24
N ASP A 91 0.32 0.54 4.71
CA ASP A 91 1.67 -0.04 4.77
C ASP A 91 1.75 -1.19 5.78
N LYS A 92 1.01 -1.10 6.91
CA LYS A 92 0.87 -2.22 7.86
C LYS A 92 0.17 -3.42 7.22
N GLU A 93 -0.94 -3.20 6.52
CA GLU A 93 -1.68 -4.28 5.86
C GLU A 93 -0.87 -4.91 4.72
N LYS A 94 -0.15 -4.12 3.93
CA LYS A 94 0.80 -4.63 2.92
C LYS A 94 1.86 -5.52 3.54
N GLN A 95 2.42 -5.11 4.68
CA GLN A 95 3.42 -5.90 5.38
C GLN A 95 2.83 -7.23 5.89
N LYS A 96 1.60 -7.25 6.40
CA LYS A 96 0.90 -8.48 6.80
C LYS A 96 0.69 -9.41 5.61
N VAL A 97 0.17 -8.88 4.49
CA VAL A 97 -0.07 -9.65 3.26
C VAL A 97 1.24 -10.28 2.76
N GLU A 98 2.35 -9.55 2.79
CA GLU A 98 3.65 -10.07 2.37
C GLU A 98 4.13 -11.22 3.27
N ARG A 99 3.96 -11.08 4.59
CA ARG A 99 4.26 -12.18 5.53
C ARG A 99 3.38 -13.41 5.27
N TYR A 100 2.10 -13.21 4.97
CA TYR A 100 1.20 -14.31 4.59
C TYR A 100 1.64 -15.01 3.30
N LYS A 101 2.06 -14.26 2.29
CA LYS A 101 2.58 -14.83 1.04
C LYS A 101 3.83 -15.67 1.26
N GLN A 102 4.83 -15.13 1.95
CA GLN A 102 6.07 -15.87 2.25
C GLN A 102 5.79 -17.12 3.09
N ALA A 103 4.88 -17.02 4.06
CA ALA A 103 4.45 -18.17 4.86
C ALA A 103 3.77 -19.25 4.02
N LEU A 104 2.92 -18.86 3.05
CA LEU A 104 2.22 -19.76 2.14
C LEU A 104 3.19 -20.44 1.16
N GLU A 105 4.12 -19.68 0.56
CA GLU A 105 5.14 -20.21 -0.34
C GLU A 105 6.00 -21.28 0.36
N GLY A 106 6.43 -21.01 1.59
CA GLY A 106 7.19 -21.98 2.37
C GLY A 106 6.41 -23.27 2.70
N GLU A 107 5.10 -23.18 2.90
CA GLU A 107 4.25 -24.38 3.08
C GLU A 107 4.07 -25.15 1.77
N ASP A 108 3.85 -24.46 0.66
CA ASP A 108 3.66 -25.11 -0.63
C ASP A 108 4.94 -25.83 -1.08
N ASP A 109 6.10 -25.23 -0.86
CA ASP A 109 7.40 -25.87 -1.10
C ASP A 109 7.64 -27.10 -0.22
N TRP A 110 7.24 -27.05 1.06
CA TRP A 110 7.31 -28.23 1.93
C TRP A 110 6.37 -29.34 1.42
N TYR A 111 5.12 -29.01 1.10
CA TYR A 111 4.12 -29.96 0.62
C TYR A 111 4.54 -30.60 -0.72
N ARG A 112 5.08 -29.79 -1.64
CA ARG A 112 5.63 -30.26 -2.93
C ARG A 112 6.79 -31.23 -2.73
N ARG A 113 7.71 -30.94 -1.80
CA ARG A 113 8.80 -31.86 -1.45
C ARG A 113 8.28 -33.15 -0.82
N ALA A 114 7.36 -33.06 0.14
CA ALA A 114 6.79 -34.21 0.83
C ALA A 114 6.09 -35.18 -0.15
N THR A 115 5.22 -34.63 -1.00
CA THR A 115 4.51 -35.41 -2.03
C THR A 115 5.44 -35.94 -3.11
N GLY A 116 6.48 -35.20 -3.49
CA GLY A 116 7.53 -35.66 -4.40
C GLY A 116 8.30 -36.86 -3.84
N THR A 117 8.73 -36.78 -2.58
CA THR A 117 9.39 -37.90 -1.87
C THR A 117 8.46 -39.10 -1.78
N LEU A 118 7.18 -38.91 -1.46
CA LEU A 118 6.22 -40.01 -1.35
C LEU A 118 6.02 -40.73 -2.69
N LYS A 119 5.90 -39.97 -3.80
CA LYS A 119 5.82 -40.56 -5.17
C LYS A 119 7.08 -41.33 -5.54
N TYR A 120 8.26 -40.82 -5.17
CA TYR A 120 9.51 -41.54 -5.36
C TYR A 120 9.52 -42.85 -4.58
N LEU A 121 9.13 -42.82 -3.30
CA LEU A 121 9.06 -44.02 -2.47
C LEU A 121 8.05 -45.04 -2.99
N GLU A 122 6.86 -44.61 -3.44
CA GLU A 122 5.86 -45.48 -4.07
C GLU A 122 6.46 -46.25 -5.25
N GLY A 123 7.13 -45.56 -6.18
CA GLY A 123 7.78 -46.20 -7.32
C GLY A 123 8.89 -47.18 -6.91
N GLN A 124 9.73 -46.80 -5.95
CA GLN A 124 10.81 -47.66 -5.45
C GLN A 124 10.28 -48.89 -4.69
N LEU A 125 9.19 -48.74 -3.94
CA LEU A 125 8.53 -49.83 -3.22
C LEU A 125 7.89 -50.82 -4.20
N MET A 126 7.22 -50.33 -5.25
CA MET A 126 6.71 -51.17 -6.33
C MET A 126 7.84 -51.94 -7.02
N GLN A 127 8.95 -51.29 -7.36
CA GLN A 127 10.10 -51.94 -7.98
C GLN A 127 10.74 -52.98 -7.05
N ARG A 128 10.93 -52.64 -5.77
CA ARG A 128 11.43 -53.56 -4.75
C ARG A 128 10.54 -54.81 -4.68
N GLN A 129 9.23 -54.61 -4.63
CA GLN A 129 8.28 -55.70 -4.45
C GLN A 129 8.18 -56.57 -5.71
N HIS A 130 8.30 -55.97 -6.90
CA HIS A 130 8.42 -56.71 -8.15
C HIS A 130 9.64 -57.63 -8.17
N ILE A 131 10.81 -57.11 -7.76
CA ILE A 131 12.04 -57.91 -7.62
C ILE A 131 11.88 -58.99 -6.56
N TYR A 132 11.21 -58.70 -5.44
CA TYR A 132 10.96 -59.67 -4.38
C TYR A 132 10.08 -60.84 -4.84
N CYS A 133 9.03 -60.54 -5.62
CA CYS A 133 8.05 -61.52 -6.09
C CYS A 133 8.47 -62.24 -7.38
N SER A 134 9.50 -61.74 -8.09
CA SER A 134 10.03 -62.37 -9.30
C SER A 134 11.06 -63.44 -8.97
N TYR A 135 10.99 -64.55 -9.69
CA TYR A 135 11.97 -65.64 -9.57
C TYR A 135 13.32 -65.32 -10.22
N THR A 136 13.36 -64.39 -11.18
CA THR A 136 14.54 -64.14 -12.03
C THR A 136 15.39 -62.96 -11.58
N HIS A 137 14.90 -62.12 -10.66
CA HIS A 137 15.63 -60.92 -10.22
C HIS A 137 16.62 -61.20 -9.09
N LEU A 138 17.76 -60.51 -9.14
CA LEU A 138 18.87 -60.70 -8.20
C LEU A 138 18.62 -60.03 -6.85
N ARG A 139 19.03 -60.70 -5.77
CA ARG A 139 18.97 -60.18 -4.38
C ARG A 139 19.69 -58.83 -4.23
N ASP A 140 20.75 -58.62 -4.98
CA ASP A 140 21.56 -57.40 -4.90
C ASP A 140 20.81 -56.14 -5.37
N GLN A 141 20.01 -56.26 -6.44
CA GLN A 141 19.18 -55.15 -6.94
C GLN A 141 18.14 -54.71 -5.89
N ARG A 142 17.56 -55.68 -5.17
CA ARG A 142 16.61 -55.40 -4.07
C ARG A 142 17.28 -54.62 -2.93
N LEU A 143 18.50 -55.03 -2.55
CA LEU A 143 19.25 -54.39 -1.47
C LEU A 143 19.71 -52.97 -1.85
N GLU A 144 20.06 -52.75 -3.11
CA GLU A 144 20.40 -51.44 -3.63
C GLU A 144 19.20 -50.47 -3.55
N ILE A 145 18.02 -50.90 -3.99
CA ILE A 145 16.78 -50.11 -3.90
C ILE A 145 16.45 -49.77 -2.44
N GLN A 146 16.56 -50.73 -1.52
CA GLN A 146 16.36 -50.48 -0.09
C GLN A 146 17.34 -49.44 0.46
N ARG A 147 18.62 -49.53 0.09
CA ARG A 147 19.64 -48.57 0.51
C ARG A 147 19.36 -47.16 -0.03
N ASN A 148 18.96 -47.05 -1.30
CA ASN A 148 18.65 -45.77 -1.94
C ASN A 148 17.44 -45.10 -1.29
N MET A 149 16.37 -45.86 -0.98
CA MET A 149 15.22 -45.33 -0.23
C MET A 149 15.62 -44.83 1.17
N LEU A 150 16.38 -45.62 1.93
CA LEU A 150 16.85 -45.19 3.27
C LEU A 150 17.73 -43.94 3.20
N LYS A 151 18.55 -43.80 2.15
CA LYS A 151 19.34 -42.59 1.92
C LYS A 151 18.46 -41.38 1.61
N ALA A 152 17.41 -41.55 0.80
CA ALA A 152 16.49 -40.49 0.41
C ALA A 152 15.66 -39.95 1.60
N VAL A 153 15.27 -40.82 2.54
CA VAL A 153 14.51 -40.40 3.73
C VAL A 153 15.36 -39.89 4.89
N ARG A 154 16.70 -39.85 4.73
CA ARG A 154 17.61 -39.33 5.76
C ARG A 154 17.53 -37.81 5.93
N GLU A 155 16.97 -37.14 4.92
CA GLU A 155 16.66 -35.71 4.94
C GLU A 155 15.67 -35.34 6.07
N PRO A 156 15.63 -34.05 6.51
CA PRO A 156 14.78 -33.61 7.62
C PRO A 156 13.30 -34.02 7.47
N LEU A 157 12.79 -34.07 6.24
CA LEU A 157 11.42 -34.48 5.94
C LEU A 157 11.13 -35.93 6.32
N GLY A 158 12.07 -36.85 6.04
CA GLY A 158 11.89 -38.26 6.38
C GLY A 158 12.03 -38.53 7.88
N ARG A 159 12.80 -37.72 8.61
CA ARG A 159 12.84 -37.76 10.08
C ARG A 159 11.57 -37.20 10.72
N GLU A 160 11.03 -36.11 10.19
CA GLU A 160 9.79 -35.50 10.66
C GLU A 160 8.58 -36.45 10.54
N LEU A 161 8.52 -37.22 9.45
CA LEU A 161 7.44 -38.17 9.17
C LEU A 161 7.73 -39.60 9.66
N GLY A 162 8.90 -39.87 10.23
CA GLY A 162 9.25 -41.23 10.71
C GLY A 162 9.43 -42.27 9.59
N LEU A 163 9.72 -41.84 8.35
CA LEU A 163 9.72 -42.73 7.19
C LEU A 163 10.78 -43.84 7.27
N GLU A 164 11.90 -43.61 7.94
CA GLU A 164 12.99 -44.59 8.00
C GLU A 164 12.59 -45.86 8.78
N SER A 165 11.94 -45.70 9.94
CA SER A 165 11.45 -46.85 10.73
C SER A 165 10.38 -47.61 9.97
N ASP A 166 9.47 -46.89 9.34
CA ASP A 166 8.34 -47.44 8.61
C ASP A 166 8.81 -48.20 7.37
N LEU A 167 9.79 -47.67 6.64
CA LEU A 167 10.44 -48.37 5.52
C LEU A 167 11.12 -49.66 5.98
N ARG A 168 11.81 -49.65 7.12
CA ARG A 168 12.42 -50.86 7.69
C ARG A 168 11.36 -51.90 8.04
N ASP A 169 10.21 -51.47 8.55
CA ASP A 169 9.09 -52.37 8.85
C ASP A 169 8.54 -53.00 7.57
N ILE A 170 8.25 -52.20 6.54
CA ILE A 170 7.85 -52.69 5.21
C ILE A 170 8.86 -53.70 4.66
N PHE A 171 10.16 -53.39 4.74
CA PHE A 171 11.20 -54.25 4.19
C PHE A 171 11.25 -55.63 4.82
N ASN A 172 10.90 -55.72 6.10
CA ASN A 172 10.95 -56.94 6.89
C ASN A 172 9.63 -57.73 6.87
N ARG A 173 8.49 -57.03 6.76
CA ARG A 173 7.16 -57.64 6.95
C ARG A 173 6.32 -57.75 5.69
N ASP A 174 6.60 -56.99 4.63
CA ASP A 174 5.81 -57.06 3.41
C ASP A 174 6.25 -58.23 2.52
N THR A 175 5.51 -59.33 2.59
CA THR A 175 5.81 -60.58 1.89
C THR A 175 4.75 -60.97 0.86
N HIS A 176 3.75 -60.11 0.61
CA HIS A 176 2.64 -60.46 -0.28
C HIS A 176 3.03 -60.37 -1.76
N CYS A 177 2.65 -61.38 -2.55
CA CYS A 177 2.79 -61.44 -3.99
C CYS A 177 1.45 -61.90 -4.59
N ALA A 178 0.94 -61.18 -5.59
CA ALA A 178 -0.43 -61.40 -6.08
C ALA A 178 -0.57 -62.65 -6.96
N ASP A 179 0.33 -62.86 -7.93
CA ASP A 179 0.43 -64.08 -8.73
C ASP A 179 1.74 -64.10 -9.56
N LEU A 180 2.22 -65.26 -10.00
CA LEU A 180 3.50 -65.38 -10.73
C LEU A 180 3.46 -64.81 -12.15
N THR A 181 2.28 -64.79 -12.78
CA THR A 181 2.05 -64.25 -14.14
C THR A 181 1.54 -62.81 -14.12
N ASN A 182 1.46 -62.19 -12.94
CA ASN A 182 0.91 -60.86 -12.78
C ASN A 182 1.84 -59.80 -13.38
N THR A 183 1.33 -59.06 -14.36
CA THR A 183 2.02 -57.93 -15.00
C THR A 183 1.78 -56.60 -14.27
N ASP A 184 0.80 -56.53 -13.37
CA ASP A 184 0.48 -55.31 -12.62
C ASP A 184 1.32 -55.22 -11.34
N LEU A 185 2.31 -54.34 -11.37
CA LEU A 185 3.19 -54.05 -10.22
C LEU A 185 2.42 -53.62 -8.97
N LYS A 186 1.21 -53.07 -9.12
CA LYS A 186 0.43 -52.51 -8.01
C LYS A 186 -0.20 -53.57 -7.10
N LYS A 187 -0.34 -54.80 -7.60
CA LYS A 187 -0.94 -55.89 -6.81
C LYS A 187 0.06 -56.57 -5.89
N ASN A 188 1.36 -56.36 -6.11
CA ASN A 188 2.37 -56.91 -5.23
C ASN A 188 2.51 -56.04 -3.97
N GLY A 189 2.75 -56.70 -2.84
CA GLY A 189 2.82 -56.05 -1.54
C GLY A 189 1.44 -55.72 -1.01
N SER A 190 1.30 -55.70 0.31
CA SER A 190 0.06 -55.32 0.99
C SER A 190 0.32 -54.27 2.06
N LEU A 191 1.38 -54.46 2.84
CA LEU A 191 1.76 -53.57 3.91
C LEU A 191 2.26 -52.23 3.39
N MET A 192 3.04 -52.22 2.30
CA MET A 192 3.55 -50.98 1.70
C MET A 192 2.44 -50.01 1.30
N TRP A 193 1.28 -50.52 0.84
CA TRP A 193 0.14 -49.69 0.47
C TRP A 193 -0.54 -49.06 1.68
N VAL A 194 -0.60 -49.78 2.80
CA VAL A 194 -1.11 -49.24 4.07
C VAL A 194 -0.22 -48.09 4.53
N TYR A 195 1.10 -48.27 4.51
CA TYR A 195 2.05 -47.22 4.88
C TYR A 195 2.01 -46.02 3.93
N LEU A 196 1.92 -46.24 2.61
CA LEU A 196 1.80 -45.14 1.64
C LEU A 196 0.54 -44.30 1.90
N LYS A 197 -0.58 -44.94 2.22
CA LYS A 197 -1.82 -44.24 2.62
C LYS A 197 -1.67 -43.52 3.96
N TYR A 198 -1.01 -44.15 4.93
CA TYR A 198 -0.72 -43.55 6.23
C TYR A 198 0.15 -42.29 6.10
N TRP A 199 1.25 -42.36 5.35
CA TRP A 199 2.14 -41.22 5.10
C TRP A 199 1.44 -40.09 4.35
N GLN A 200 0.58 -40.41 3.38
CA GLN A 200 -0.24 -39.41 2.70
C GLN A 200 -1.14 -38.65 3.69
N LEU A 201 -1.80 -39.38 4.59
CA LEU A 201 -2.65 -38.78 5.63
C LEU A 201 -1.83 -37.93 6.62
N GLN A 202 -0.64 -38.38 7.02
CA GLN A 202 0.25 -37.60 7.88
C GLN A 202 0.66 -36.28 7.22
N ILE A 203 0.99 -36.30 5.93
CA ILE A 203 1.34 -35.08 5.19
C ILE A 203 0.16 -34.10 5.17
N ASP A 204 -1.05 -34.60 4.88
CA ASP A 204 -2.27 -33.77 4.86
C ASP A 204 -2.60 -33.18 6.24
N MET A 205 -2.42 -33.97 7.30
CA MET A 205 -2.60 -33.51 8.67
C MET A 205 -1.57 -32.43 9.05
N GLN A 206 -0.29 -32.65 8.74
CA GLN A 206 0.78 -31.69 9.02
C GLN A 206 0.60 -30.38 8.24
N LYS A 207 0.16 -30.46 6.99
CA LYS A 207 -0.17 -29.28 6.17
C LYS A 207 -1.21 -28.39 6.85
N ARG A 208 -2.28 -28.99 7.38
CA ARG A 208 -3.33 -28.25 8.10
C ARG A 208 -2.81 -27.63 9.38
N LYS A 209 -2.10 -28.42 10.21
CA LYS A 209 -1.51 -27.96 11.47
C LYS A 209 -0.54 -26.79 11.27
N ARG A 210 0.32 -26.87 10.26
CA ARG A 210 1.28 -25.80 9.94
C ARG A 210 0.60 -24.54 9.41
N ALA A 211 -0.43 -24.70 8.57
CA ALA A 211 -1.23 -23.57 8.10
C ALA A 211 -1.90 -22.83 9.28
N GLU A 212 -2.50 -23.56 10.22
CA GLU A 212 -3.09 -23.00 11.43
C GLU A 212 -2.05 -22.27 12.31
N GLN A 213 -0.88 -22.88 12.54
CA GLN A 213 0.21 -22.26 13.30
C GLN A 213 0.72 -20.96 12.67
N LYS A 214 0.87 -20.93 11.34
CA LYS A 214 1.32 -19.74 10.60
C LYS A 214 0.27 -18.63 10.63
N ILE A 215 -1.00 -18.96 10.46
CA ILE A 215 -2.11 -18.00 10.59
C ILE A 215 -2.13 -17.39 12.00
N ALA A 216 -2.00 -18.23 13.04
CA ALA A 216 -1.93 -17.76 14.42
C ALA A 216 -0.73 -16.82 14.65
N THR A 217 0.44 -17.18 14.15
CA THR A 217 1.68 -16.38 14.30
C THR A 217 1.59 -15.02 13.61
N ILE A 218 0.94 -14.92 12.45
CA ILE A 218 0.81 -13.64 11.72
C ILE A 218 -0.31 -12.76 12.27
N SER A 219 -1.31 -13.38 12.93
CA SER A 219 -2.42 -12.68 13.58
C SER A 219 -2.07 -12.09 14.95
N THR A 220 -0.98 -12.56 15.57
CA THR A 220 -0.47 -12.08 16.86
C THR A 220 0.55 -10.96 16.67
#